data_AF-A0A0P0W0P6-F1
#
_entry.id   AF-A0A0P0W0P6-F1
#
_cell.length_a   1.000
_cell.length_b   1.000
_cell.length_c   1.000
_cell.angle_alpha   90.00
_cell.angle_beta   90.00
_cell.angle_gamma   90.00
#
_symmetry.space_group_name_H-M   'P 1'
#
loop_
_entity.id
_entity.type
_entity.pdbx_description
1 polymer ?
#
loop_
_entity_poly.entity_id
_entity_poly.type
_entity_poly.pdbx_seq_one_letter_code
_entity_poly.pdbx_strand_id
1 'polypeptide(L)'
;MQQLNILFAFRCNTSLFIYYCDNDGTHRYIFFDARTHKYIIIDVGKTFREQVLRWFVCHKIPWVNSIILTHEHADAILGLDDVWMIRPSDGRNDFGQVPVFLTQFTMDRSFLRPKYIPLLSEI
;
A
#
# COMPACT_ATOMS: atom_id res chain seq x y z
N MET A 1 -27.00 0.47 26.48
CA MET A 1 -26.73 1.18 25.20
C MET A 1 -25.25 1.49 24.92
N GLN A 2 -24.26 0.99 25.70
CA GLN A 2 -22.84 1.36 25.51
C GLN A 2 -22.00 0.38 24.66
N GLN A 3 -22.53 -0.80 24.30
CA GLN A 3 -21.73 -1.83 23.61
C GLN A 3 -21.59 -1.64 22.11
N LEU A 4 -22.47 -0.85 21.47
CA LEU A 4 -22.43 -0.63 20.01
C LEU A 4 -21.33 0.36 19.57
N ASN A 5 -20.95 1.30 20.45
CA ASN A 5 -19.96 2.33 20.13
C ASN A 5 -18.52 1.81 20.12
N ILE A 6 -18.26 0.70 20.81
CA ILE A 6 -16.92 0.10 20.88
C ILE A 6 -16.53 -0.52 19.52
N LEU A 7 -17.48 -1.07 18.75
CA LEU A 7 -17.14 -1.70 17.47
C LEU A 7 -16.73 -0.69 16.39
N PHE A 8 -17.32 0.51 16.38
CA PHE A 8 -16.92 1.59 15.47
C PHE A 8 -15.53 2.13 15.77
N ALA A 9 -15.10 2.09 17.04
CA ALA A 9 -13.77 2.54 17.46
C ALA A 9 -12.61 1.67 16.94
N PHE A 10 -12.89 0.47 16.39
CA PHE A 10 -11.87 -0.46 15.89
C PHE A 10 -11.74 -0.50 14.36
N ARG A 11 -12.44 0.38 13.63
CA ARG A 11 -12.29 0.46 12.17
C ARG A 11 -11.14 1.37 11.80
N CYS A 12 -10.19 0.82 11.09
CA CYS A 12 -9.23 1.60 10.32
C CYS A 12 -9.93 2.24 9.12
N ASN A 13 -9.27 3.22 8.51
CA ASN A 13 -9.66 3.80 7.23
C ASN A 13 -9.87 2.73 6.15
N THR A 14 -10.68 3.05 5.15
CA THR A 14 -10.91 2.16 4.01
C THR A 14 -9.59 1.97 3.24
N SER A 15 -9.21 0.71 3.03
CA SER A 15 -8.12 0.31 2.14
C SER A 15 -8.39 -1.12 1.64
N LEU A 16 -7.78 -1.49 0.52
CA LEU A 16 -7.86 -2.84 -0.04
C LEU A 16 -6.46 -3.35 -0.36
N PHE A 17 -6.18 -4.60 0.05
CA PHE A 17 -4.96 -5.30 -0.32
C PHE A 17 -5.28 -6.34 -1.39
N ILE A 18 -4.58 -6.26 -2.52
CA ILE A 18 -4.72 -7.18 -3.65
C ILE A 18 -3.42 -7.99 -3.76
N TYR A 19 -3.58 -9.30 -3.81
CA TYR A 19 -2.51 -10.23 -4.12
C TYR A 19 -2.81 -10.91 -5.46
N TYR A 20 -1.89 -10.79 -6.40
CA TYR A 20 -1.94 -11.42 -7.71
C TYR A 20 -0.67 -12.24 -7.91
N CYS A 21 -0.82 -13.46 -8.42
CA CYS A 21 0.31 -14.28 -8.83
C CYS A 21 0.18 -14.57 -10.32
N ASP A 22 1.15 -14.10 -11.10
CA ASP A 22 1.19 -14.40 -12.53
C ASP A 22 1.58 -15.88 -12.74
N ASN A 23 0.83 -16.57 -13.59
CA ASN A 23 1.07 -17.95 -13.95
C ASN A 23 1.65 -18.00 -15.36
N ASP A 24 2.79 -17.37 -15.57
CA ASP A 24 3.48 -17.29 -16.86
C ASP A 24 4.01 -18.64 -17.38
N GLY A 25 3.67 -19.75 -16.73
CA GLY A 25 4.09 -21.12 -17.03
C GLY A 25 5.58 -21.38 -16.77
N THR A 26 6.41 -20.35 -16.87
CA THR A 26 7.87 -20.36 -16.72
C THR A 26 8.27 -20.64 -15.29
N HIS A 27 7.56 -20.05 -14.32
CA HIS A 27 7.87 -20.19 -12.90
C HIS A 27 7.02 -21.25 -12.17
N ARG A 28 6.33 -22.14 -12.91
CA ARG A 28 5.42 -23.17 -12.35
C ARG A 28 6.07 -24.09 -11.30
N TYR A 29 7.37 -24.33 -11.41
CA TYR A 29 8.10 -25.22 -10.49
C TYR A 29 8.78 -24.49 -9.33
N ILE A 30 8.64 -23.17 -9.25
CA ILE A 30 9.21 -22.36 -8.16
C ILE A 30 8.10 -22.08 -7.15
N PHE A 31 8.32 -22.45 -5.89
CA PHE A 31 7.34 -22.27 -4.80
C PHE A 31 7.05 -20.80 -4.49
N PHE A 32 8.01 -19.91 -4.72
CA PHE A 32 7.86 -18.46 -4.56
C PHE A 32 8.83 -17.71 -5.48
N ASP A 33 8.30 -16.89 -6.39
CA ASP A 33 9.11 -15.96 -7.19
C ASP A 33 8.62 -14.53 -7.00
N ALA A 34 9.49 -13.67 -6.48
CA ALA A 34 9.22 -12.24 -6.30
C ALA A 34 8.82 -11.52 -7.61
N ARG A 35 9.13 -12.11 -8.77
CA ARG A 35 8.77 -11.59 -10.10
C ARG A 35 7.32 -11.87 -10.46
N THR A 36 6.76 -13.01 -10.06
CA THR A 36 5.38 -13.41 -10.41
C THR A 36 4.37 -12.98 -9.35
N HIS A 37 4.79 -12.87 -8.09
CA HIS A 37 3.93 -12.40 -7.00
C HIS A 37 3.88 -10.87 -6.95
N LYS A 38 2.68 -10.30 -7.02
CA LYS A 38 2.41 -8.87 -6.93
C LYS A 38 1.46 -8.57 -5.79
N TYR A 39 1.86 -7.63 -4.95
CA TYR A 39 1.09 -7.12 -3.83
C TYR A 39 0.78 -5.64 -4.08
N ILE A 40 -0.50 -5.31 -4.20
CA ILE A 40 -0.98 -3.96 -4.53
C ILE A 40 -1.85 -3.48 -3.38
N ILE A 41 -1.65 -2.24 -2.94
CA ILE A 41 -2.55 -1.57 -2.00
C ILE A 41 -3.39 -0.54 -2.73
N ILE A 42 -4.67 -0.47 -2.40
CA ILE A 42 -5.54 0.66 -2.70
C ILE A 42 -5.74 1.45 -1.41
N ASP A 43 -5.40 2.73 -1.49
CA ASP A 43 -5.44 3.74 -0.43
C ASP A 43 -4.54 3.45 0.78
N VAL A 44 -3.83 4.49 1.22
CA VAL A 44 -2.97 4.49 2.40
C VAL A 44 -3.35 5.66 3.29
N GLY A 45 -4.48 5.52 3.98
CA GLY A 45 -5.01 6.53 4.89
C GLY A 45 -4.19 6.73 6.18
N LYS A 46 -4.64 7.68 7.02
CA LYS A 46 -4.00 7.99 8.32
C LYS A 46 -3.85 6.81 9.30
N THR A 47 -4.61 5.73 9.13
CA THR A 47 -4.50 4.50 9.94
C THR A 47 -3.67 3.41 9.28
N PHE A 48 -3.00 3.69 8.15
CA PHE A 48 -2.27 2.71 7.36
C PHE A 48 -1.24 1.95 8.19
N ARG A 49 -0.47 2.64 9.05
CA ARG A 49 0.49 2.01 9.95
C ARG A 49 -0.12 0.93 10.85
N GLU A 50 -1.30 1.20 11.42
CA GLU A 50 -2.02 0.22 12.24
C GLU A 50 -2.46 -0.98 11.40
N GLN A 51 -2.94 -0.74 10.18
CA GLN A 51 -3.34 -1.81 9.27
C GLN A 51 -2.15 -2.72 8.91
N VAL A 52 -0.98 -2.14 8.63
CA VAL A 52 0.25 -2.92 8.37
C VAL A 52 0.60 -3.77 9.59
N LEU A 53 0.69 -3.17 10.78
CA LEU A 53 1.06 -3.91 11.99
C LEU A 53 0.06 -5.02 12.34
N ARG A 54 -1.23 -4.77 12.17
CA ARG A 54 -2.28 -5.75 12.47
C ARG A 54 -2.34 -6.88 11.45
N TRP A 55 -2.22 -6.57 10.15
CA TRP A 55 -2.53 -7.55 9.10
C TRP A 55 -1.29 -8.15 8.46
N PHE A 56 -0.25 -7.36 8.20
CA PHE A 56 0.90 -7.81 7.39
C PHE A 56 1.77 -8.78 8.17
N VAL A 57 1.95 -8.51 9.46
CA VAL A 57 2.67 -9.41 10.38
C VAL A 57 1.95 -10.76 10.46
N CYS A 58 0.63 -10.75 10.66
CA CYS A 58 -0.17 -11.97 10.78
C CYS A 58 -0.20 -12.79 9.48
N HIS A 59 -0.19 -12.13 8.31
CA HIS A 59 -0.26 -12.79 7.00
C HIS A 59 1.10 -12.99 6.32
N LYS A 60 2.21 -12.61 6.99
CA LYS A 60 3.58 -12.69 6.45
C LYS A 60 3.72 -12.02 5.07
N ILE A 61 3.07 -10.87 4.89
CA ILE A 61 3.21 -10.08 3.66
C ILE A 61 4.61 -9.48 3.63
N PRO A 62 5.44 -9.77 2.60
CA PRO A 62 6.86 -9.43 2.67
C PRO A 62 7.15 -8.00 2.21
N TRP A 63 6.39 -7.47 1.24
CA TRP A 63 6.47 -6.10 0.74
C TRP A 63 5.22 -5.78 -0.10
N VAL A 64 5.15 -4.54 -0.57
CA VAL A 64 4.14 -4.05 -1.52
C VAL A 64 4.83 -3.57 -2.78
N ASN A 65 4.30 -3.97 -3.94
CA ASN A 65 4.83 -3.63 -5.25
C ASN A 65 4.33 -2.27 -5.75
N SER A 66 3.10 -1.89 -5.41
CA SER A 66 2.53 -0.60 -5.83
C SER A 66 1.37 -0.16 -4.95
N ILE A 67 1.12 1.14 -4.97
CA ILE A 67 -0.01 1.78 -4.30
C ILE A 67 -0.88 2.45 -5.36
N ILE A 68 -2.19 2.36 -5.22
CA ILE A 68 -3.18 3.10 -5.99
C ILE A 68 -3.93 4.02 -5.03
N LEU A 69 -3.94 5.33 -5.29
CA LEU A 69 -4.71 6.30 -4.52
C LEU A 69 -5.98 6.67 -5.29
N THR A 70 -7.13 6.53 -4.63
CA THR A 70 -8.43 6.74 -5.28
C THR A 70 -8.82 8.21 -5.33
N HIS A 71 -8.49 8.99 -4.29
CA HIS A 71 -8.86 10.41 -4.15
C HIS A 71 -7.95 11.13 -3.14
N GLU A 72 -8.04 12.45 -3.07
CA GLU A 72 -7.10 13.32 -2.33
C GLU A 72 -7.39 13.45 -0.83
N HIS A 73 -8.47 12.85 -0.34
CA HIS A 73 -8.87 13.06 1.05
C HIS A 73 -7.89 12.41 2.02
N ALA A 74 -7.87 12.99 3.22
CA ALA A 74 -6.99 12.59 4.31
C ALA A 74 -7.09 11.11 4.66
N ASP A 75 -8.26 10.52 4.44
CA ASP A 75 -8.51 9.12 4.70
C ASP A 75 -7.96 8.15 3.66
N ALA A 76 -7.53 8.64 2.50
CA ALA A 76 -6.88 7.86 1.44
C ALA A 76 -5.36 8.10 1.32
N ILE A 77 -4.84 9.28 1.71
CA ILE A 77 -3.45 9.66 1.40
C ILE A 77 -2.50 9.89 2.60
N LEU A 78 -3.01 10.15 3.81
CA LEU A 78 -2.13 10.62 4.92
C LEU A 78 -1.20 9.55 5.52
N GLY A 79 -1.34 8.30 5.10
CA GLY A 79 -0.43 7.20 5.44
C GLY A 79 0.79 7.10 4.52
N LEU A 80 0.93 7.97 3.51
CA LEU A 80 2.10 7.97 2.61
C LEU A 80 3.44 8.16 3.35
N ASP A 81 3.45 8.83 4.51
CA ASP A 81 4.64 8.99 5.35
C ASP A 81 5.10 7.65 5.97
N ASP A 82 4.23 6.64 6.05
CA ASP A 82 4.48 5.31 6.64
C ASP A 82 4.77 4.22 5.59
N VAL A 83 4.72 4.52 4.28
CA VAL A 83 4.96 3.56 3.19
C VAL A 83 6.35 2.91 3.25
N TRP A 84 7.31 3.54 3.93
CA TRP A 84 8.64 2.95 4.14
C TRP A 84 8.59 1.56 4.82
N MET A 85 7.52 1.25 5.57
CA MET A 85 7.32 -0.02 6.27
C MET A 85 7.01 -1.20 5.35
N ILE A 86 6.58 -0.94 4.12
CA ILE A 86 6.14 -1.96 3.16
C ILE A 86 7.03 -2.04 1.93
N ARG A 87 8.20 -1.38 1.95
CA ARG A 87 9.14 -1.39 0.82
C ARG A 87 9.84 -2.75 0.69
N PRO A 88 10.11 -3.22 -0.54
CA PRO A 88 10.98 -4.38 -0.74
C PRO A 88 12.33 -4.11 -0.09
N SER A 89 12.80 -5.05 0.74
CA SER A 89 14.19 -5.05 1.18
C SER A 89 15.02 -5.68 0.07
N ASP A 90 15.70 -4.87 -0.72
CA ASP A 90 16.54 -5.30 -1.83
C ASP A 90 17.96 -5.69 -1.37
N GLY A 91 18.21 -5.73 -0.06
CA GLY A 91 19.48 -6.17 0.56
C GLY A 91 20.67 -5.25 0.30
N ARG A 92 20.55 -4.34 -0.66
CA ARG A 92 21.36 -3.14 -0.82
C ARG A 92 20.64 -2.05 -0.03
N ASN A 93 21.35 -1.11 0.58
CA ASN A 93 20.73 -0.04 1.37
C ASN A 93 19.85 0.94 0.52
N ASP A 94 19.51 0.56 -0.71
CA ASP A 94 18.74 1.32 -1.67
C ASP A 94 17.28 0.88 -1.61
N PHE A 95 16.59 1.26 -0.54
CA PHE A 95 15.17 0.96 -0.37
C PHE A 95 14.38 1.27 -1.66
N GLY A 96 13.95 0.22 -2.35
CA GLY A 96 13.20 0.33 -3.60
C GLY A 96 12.01 1.29 -3.45
N GLN A 97 11.90 2.23 -4.36
CA GLN A 97 10.76 3.14 -4.41
C GLN A 97 9.49 2.36 -4.74
N VAL A 98 8.43 2.52 -3.94
CA VAL A 98 7.12 1.94 -4.23
C VAL A 98 6.39 2.90 -5.15
N PRO A 99 6.12 2.52 -6.41
CA PRO A 99 5.37 3.37 -7.33
C PRO A 99 3.96 3.63 -6.80
N VAL A 100 3.52 4.88 -6.91
CA VAL A 100 2.21 5.34 -6.47
C VAL A 100 1.43 5.83 -7.70
N PHE A 101 0.30 5.20 -7.94
CA PHE A 101 -0.60 5.48 -9.05
C PHE A 101 -1.80 6.29 -8.57
N LEU A 102 -2.14 7.35 -9.30
CA LEU A 102 -3.28 8.22 -9.02
C LEU A 102 -3.65 9.00 -10.28
N THR A 103 -4.87 9.49 -10.37
CA THR A 103 -5.28 10.37 -11.48
C THR A 103 -4.62 11.74 -11.34
N GLN A 104 -4.50 12.49 -12.45
CA GLN A 104 -4.02 13.88 -12.39
C GLN A 104 -4.90 14.75 -11.49
N PHE A 105 -6.22 14.53 -11.46
CA PHE A 105 -7.13 15.24 -10.56
C PHE A 105 -6.75 15.06 -9.09
N THR A 106 -6.50 13.81 -8.68
CA THR A 106 -6.06 13.51 -7.31
C THR A 106 -4.69 14.11 -7.05
N MET A 107 -3.77 14.05 -8.03
CA MET A 107 -2.41 14.60 -7.91
C MET A 107 -2.43 16.12 -7.69
N ASP A 108 -3.23 16.85 -8.46
CA ASP A 108 -3.33 18.31 -8.39
C ASP A 108 -3.97 18.79 -7.09
N ARG A 109 -4.86 17.99 -6.50
CA ARG A 109 -5.60 18.36 -5.29
C ARG A 109 -5.00 17.85 -3.99
N SER A 110 -4.13 16.87 -4.07
CA SER A 110 -3.48 16.35 -2.88
C SER A 110 -2.35 17.29 -2.49
N PHE A 111 -2.35 17.74 -1.23
CA PHE A 111 -1.25 18.53 -0.65
C PHE A 111 -0.03 17.64 -0.35
N LEU A 112 0.40 16.88 -1.35
CA LEU A 112 1.50 15.94 -1.23
C LEU A 112 2.79 16.71 -1.01
N ARG A 113 3.59 16.23 -0.07
CA ARG A 113 4.93 16.77 0.15
C ARG A 113 5.75 16.62 -1.14
N PRO A 114 6.63 17.58 -1.47
CA PRO A 114 7.47 17.54 -2.66
C PRO A 114 8.26 16.23 -2.84
N LYS A 115 8.60 15.55 -1.74
CA LYS A 115 9.29 14.25 -1.75
C LYS A 115 8.51 13.12 -2.43
N TYR A 116 7.19 13.23 -2.58
CA TYR A 116 6.38 12.20 -3.24
C TYR A 116 6.30 12.38 -4.73
N ILE A 117 6.45 13.60 -5.25
CA ILE A 117 6.28 13.93 -6.67
C ILE A 117 7.04 12.97 -7.60
N PRO A 118 8.31 12.59 -7.34
CA PRO A 118 9.04 11.66 -8.22
C PRO A 118 8.49 10.23 -8.24
N LEU A 119 7.62 9.87 -7.30
CA LEU A 119 7.04 8.53 -7.12
C LEU A 119 5.65 8.40 -7.75
N LEU A 120 5.08 9.53 -8.17
CA LEU A 120 3.72 9.61 -8.66
C LEU A 120 3.70 9.33 -10.16
N SER A 121 2.88 8.38 -10.55
CA SER A 121 2.59 8.04 -11.93
C SER A 121 1.09 8.17 -12.18
N GLU A 122 0.74 8.90 -13.24
CA GLU A 122 -0.66 9.01 -13.66
C GLU A 122 -1.17 7.66 -14.20
N ILE A 123 -2.39 7.30 -13.80
CA ILE A 123 -3.20 6.20 -14.36
C ILE A 123 -4.45 6.77 -14.99
#